data_AF-A0A7W1QVW0-F1
#
_entry.id   AF-A0A7W1QVW0-F1
#
_cell.length_a   1.000
_cell.length_b   1.000
_cell.length_c   1.000
_cell.angle_alpha   90.00
_cell.angle_beta   90.00
_cell.angle_gamma   90.00
#
_symmetry.space_group_name_H-M   'P 1'
#
loop_
_entity.id
_entity.type
_entity.pdbx_description
1 polymer ?
#
loop_
_entity_poly.entity_id
_entity_poly.type
_entity_poly.pdbx_seq_one_letter_code
_entity_poly.pdbx_strand_id
1 'polypeptide(L)'
;MLPPQHFLQFRSFLGTSSGSQSVQFRAIEAASGLREPHFIAALEAHGPVPDQVKKYLDQPTLQDLLLGLIEHEGTSVKQLYVGPGPTTLFFLAEAFLEYEQGFAEWRFKHVQLVERVIGPGTGGTGGTLGARYLAKTVSQRFFPKLWEARGEMFSG
;
A
#
# COMPACT_ATOMS: atom_id res chain seq x y z
N MET A 1 -22.91 9.02 7.89
CA MET A 1 -22.37 8.98 6.51
C MET A 1 -22.71 10.30 5.82
N LEU A 2 -21.78 10.93 5.11
CA LEU A 2 -22.03 12.19 4.40
C LEU A 2 -22.89 11.94 3.13
N PRO A 3 -24.08 12.55 2.99
CA PRO A 3 -24.88 12.43 1.77
C PRO A 3 -24.19 13.10 0.56
N PRO A 4 -24.31 12.55 -0.67
CA PRO A 4 -23.71 13.15 -1.86
C PRO A 4 -24.11 14.61 -2.11
N GLN A 5 -25.37 14.96 -1.78
CA GLN A 5 -25.91 16.32 -1.90
C GLN A 5 -25.14 17.31 -1.01
N HIS A 6 -24.81 16.90 0.22
CA HIS A 6 -24.05 17.74 1.15
C HIS A 6 -22.59 17.86 0.72
N PHE A 7 -21.98 16.77 0.22
CA PHE A 7 -20.62 16.85 -0.32
C PHE A 7 -20.55 17.81 -1.51
N LEU A 8 -21.55 17.78 -2.40
CA LEU A 8 -21.61 18.65 -3.57
C LEU A 8 -21.60 20.15 -3.20
N GLN A 9 -22.24 20.53 -2.09
CA GLN A 9 -22.34 21.93 -1.64
C GLN A 9 -20.98 22.57 -1.34
N PHE A 10 -19.99 21.79 -0.92
CA PHE A 10 -18.68 22.32 -0.54
C PHE A 10 -17.51 21.76 -1.34
N ARG A 11 -17.73 20.77 -2.21
CA ARG A 11 -16.67 20.14 -3.02
C ARG A 11 -15.87 21.16 -3.83
N SER A 12 -16.51 22.20 -4.34
CA SER A 12 -15.85 23.26 -5.12
C SER A 12 -14.80 24.04 -4.31
N PHE A 13 -14.99 24.18 -2.99
CA PHE A 13 -14.03 24.87 -2.12
C PHE A 13 -12.75 24.06 -1.86
N LEU A 14 -12.72 22.77 -2.22
CA LEU A 14 -11.52 21.91 -2.06
C LEU A 14 -10.45 22.19 -3.13
N GLY A 15 -10.78 22.92 -4.19
CA GLY A 15 -9.85 23.27 -5.27
C GLY A 15 -9.17 22.03 -5.87
N THR A 16 -7.83 22.07 -5.94
CA THR A 16 -7.00 20.99 -6.46
C THR A 16 -6.49 20.03 -5.38
N SER A 17 -7.00 20.14 -4.15
CA SER A 17 -6.55 19.31 -3.03
C SER A 17 -6.89 17.84 -3.29
N SER A 18 -5.95 16.94 -3.02
CA SER A 18 -6.14 15.51 -3.26
C SER A 18 -5.50 14.66 -2.18
N GLY A 19 -6.13 13.53 -1.85
CA GLY A 19 -5.55 12.53 -0.96
C GLY A 19 -4.21 11.95 -1.45
N SER A 20 -3.90 12.09 -2.75
CA SER A 20 -2.56 11.77 -3.29
C SER A 20 -1.43 12.60 -2.66
N GLN A 21 -1.74 13.79 -2.13
CA GLN A 21 -0.78 14.72 -1.51
C GLN A 21 -0.53 14.43 -0.03
N SER A 22 -1.14 13.40 0.55
CA SER A 22 -0.92 13.05 1.95
C SER A 22 0.49 12.52 2.18
N VAL A 23 1.39 13.39 2.66
CA VAL A 23 2.82 13.08 2.90
C VAL A 23 3.00 11.89 3.83
N GLN A 24 2.27 11.85 4.95
CA GLN A 24 2.36 10.75 5.92
C GLN A 24 1.91 9.42 5.31
N PHE A 25 0.83 9.43 4.53
CA PHE A 25 0.34 8.22 3.88
C PHE A 25 1.36 7.70 2.85
N ARG A 26 1.96 8.59 2.07
CA ARG A 26 3.02 8.24 1.11
C ARG A 26 4.28 7.71 1.80
N ALA A 27 4.61 8.24 2.98
CA ALA A 27 5.73 7.76 3.78
C ALA A 27 5.48 6.33 4.31
N ILE A 28 4.25 6.03 4.75
CA ILE A 28 3.86 4.67 5.15
C ILE A 28 3.97 3.72 3.94
N GLU A 29 3.44 4.10 2.78
CA GLU A 29 3.53 3.27 1.58
C GLU A 29 4.98 3.01 1.13
N ALA A 30 5.85 4.02 1.19
CA ALA A 30 7.27 3.89 0.86
C ALA A 30 7.99 2.96 1.85
N ALA A 31 7.75 3.13 3.16
CA ALA A 31 8.34 2.28 4.19
C ALA A 31 7.90 0.81 4.05
N SER A 32 6.62 0.59 3.75
CA SER A 32 6.05 -0.75 3.58
C SER A 32 6.55 -1.46 2.34
N GLY A 33 6.94 -0.72 1.30
CA GLY A 33 7.72 -1.26 0.19
C GLY A 33 7.33 -0.82 -1.22
N LEU A 34 6.43 0.15 -1.39
CA LEU A 34 6.13 0.64 -2.73
C LEU A 34 7.29 1.46 -3.29
N ARG A 35 7.84 0.99 -4.40
CA ARG A 35 8.88 1.68 -5.16
C ARG A 35 8.70 1.65 -6.67
N GLU A 36 7.61 1.03 -7.13
CA GLU A 36 7.35 0.85 -8.55
C GLU A 36 7.31 2.19 -9.30
N PRO A 37 7.70 2.23 -10.59
CA PRO A 37 7.76 3.48 -11.36
C PRO A 37 6.46 4.29 -11.32
N HIS A 38 5.30 3.63 -11.32
CA HIS A 38 4.01 4.32 -11.24
C HIS A 38 3.79 5.00 -9.89
N PHE A 39 4.32 4.46 -8.80
CA PHE A 39 4.25 5.05 -7.47
C PHE A 39 5.14 6.28 -7.38
N ILE A 40 6.37 6.20 -7.89
CA ILE A 40 7.29 7.34 -7.94
C ILE A 40 6.71 8.46 -8.80
N ALA A 41 6.19 8.14 -10.00
CA ALA A 41 5.53 9.12 -10.84
C ALA A 41 4.33 9.80 -10.14
N ALA A 42 3.59 9.06 -9.32
CA ALA A 42 2.48 9.62 -8.55
C ALA A 42 2.95 10.57 -7.42
N LEU A 43 4.14 10.37 -6.85
CA LEU A 43 4.75 11.28 -5.89
C LEU A 43 5.19 12.59 -6.57
N GLU A 44 5.78 12.49 -7.75
CA GLU A 44 6.35 13.62 -8.50
C GLU A 44 5.29 14.46 -9.22
N ALA A 45 4.08 13.91 -9.43
CA ALA A 45 2.98 14.58 -10.13
C ALA A 45 2.54 15.92 -9.51
N HIS A 46 2.90 16.17 -8.24
CA HIS A 46 2.53 17.38 -7.51
C HIS A 46 3.73 18.22 -7.05
N GLY A 47 4.92 17.96 -7.59
CA GLY A 47 6.17 18.64 -7.22
C GLY A 47 7.25 17.67 -6.74
N PRO A 48 8.33 18.17 -6.13
CA PRO A 48 9.40 17.31 -5.63
C PRO A 48 8.90 16.37 -4.54
N VAL A 49 9.48 15.16 -4.48
CA VAL A 49 9.17 14.17 -3.45
C VAL A 49 9.45 14.77 -2.06
N PRO A 50 8.49 14.78 -1.12
CA PRO A 50 8.70 15.32 0.21
C PRO A 50 9.84 14.60 0.95
N ASP A 51 10.65 15.35 1.70
CA ASP A 51 11.81 14.80 2.44
C ASP A 51 11.43 13.63 3.35
N GLN A 52 10.25 13.69 3.97
CA GLN A 52 9.74 12.62 4.82
C GLN A 52 9.50 11.32 4.04
N VAL A 53 9.06 11.39 2.79
CA VAL A 53 8.87 10.22 1.93
C VAL A 53 10.22 9.75 1.42
N LYS A 54 11.07 10.68 0.96
CA LYS A 54 12.42 10.40 0.48
C LYS A 54 13.24 9.62 1.51
N LYS A 55 13.16 9.99 2.79
CA LYS A 55 13.78 9.26 3.90
C LYS A 55 13.50 7.75 3.87
N TYR A 56 12.26 7.34 3.60
CA TYR A 56 11.88 5.92 3.56
C TYR A 56 12.18 5.26 2.21
N LEU A 57 12.23 6.04 1.13
CA LEU A 57 12.72 5.54 -0.17
C LEU A 57 14.22 5.20 -0.11
N ASP A 58 15.00 5.98 0.65
CA ASP A 58 16.46 5.81 0.80
C ASP A 58 16.86 4.75 1.84
N GLN A 59 15.88 4.15 2.54
CA GLN A 59 16.11 3.10 3.56
C GLN A 59 15.72 1.71 3.03
N PRO A 60 16.19 0.60 3.63
CA PRO A 60 15.64 -0.72 3.35
C PRO A 60 14.12 -0.77 3.61
N THR A 61 13.35 -1.49 2.78
CA THR A 61 11.92 -1.72 3.03
C THR A 61 11.72 -2.58 4.28
N LEU A 62 10.49 -2.60 4.81
CA LEU A 62 10.10 -3.60 5.80
C LEU A 62 10.34 -5.05 5.32
N GLN A 63 10.16 -5.34 4.02
CA GLN A 63 10.48 -6.65 3.47
C GLN A 63 12.00 -6.91 3.51
N ASP A 64 12.82 -5.95 3.11
CA ASP A 64 14.29 -6.10 3.09
C ASP A 64 14.82 -6.37 4.50
N LEU A 65 14.29 -5.67 5.50
CA LEU A 65 14.63 -5.87 6.91
C LEU A 65 14.21 -7.27 7.41
N LEU A 66 13.00 -7.72 7.04
CA LEU A 66 12.53 -9.07 7.37
C LEU A 66 13.42 -10.14 6.73
N LEU A 67 13.76 -9.99 5.45
CA LEU A 67 14.61 -10.95 4.74
C LEU A 67 16.03 -11.00 5.33
N GLY A 68 16.60 -9.84 5.67
CA GLY A 68 17.90 -9.78 6.34
C GLY A 68 17.88 -10.45 7.71
N LEU A 69 16.78 -10.32 8.47
CA LEU A 69 16.62 -11.03 9.75
C LEU A 69 16.49 -12.55 9.56
N ILE A 70 15.72 -12.99 8.55
CA ILE A 70 15.56 -14.42 8.22
C ILE A 70 16.91 -15.04 7.86
N GLU A 71 17.71 -14.34 7.04
CA GLU A 71 19.05 -14.79 6.66
C GLU A 71 20.01 -14.82 7.85
N HIS A 72 19.97 -13.79 8.71
CA HIS A 72 20.77 -13.73 9.93
C HIS A 72 20.52 -14.92 10.88
N GLU A 73 19.27 -15.39 10.97
CA GLU A 73 18.90 -16.58 11.76
C GLU A 73 19.21 -17.90 11.04
N GLY A 74 19.90 -17.87 9.90
CA GLY A 74 20.36 -19.07 9.18
C GLY A 74 19.23 -19.88 8.54
N THR A 75 18.09 -19.24 8.23
CA THR A 75 16.93 -19.88 7.61
C THR A 75 16.51 -19.17 6.32
N SER A 76 15.41 -19.60 5.70
CA SER A 76 14.86 -18.97 4.51
C SER A 76 13.34 -18.82 4.62
N VAL A 77 12.74 -17.93 3.83
CA VAL A 77 11.29 -17.72 3.80
C VAL A 77 10.56 -19.04 3.58
N LYS A 78 11.05 -19.88 2.66
CA LYS A 78 10.49 -21.21 2.42
C LYS A 78 10.52 -22.10 3.66
N GLN A 79 11.66 -22.14 4.36
CA GLN A 79 11.83 -22.96 5.56
C GLN A 79 10.94 -22.52 6.73
N LEU A 80 10.53 -21.24 6.78
CA LEU A 80 9.52 -20.79 7.74
C LEU A 80 8.18 -21.54 7.59
N TYR A 81 7.81 -21.92 6.37
CA TYR A 81 6.51 -22.49 6.06
C TYR A 81 6.52 -24.02 5.88
N VAL A 82 7.65 -24.62 5.51
CA VAL A 82 7.78 -26.09 5.33
C VAL A 82 8.50 -26.80 6.49
N GLY A 83 8.98 -26.03 7.48
CA GLY A 83 9.70 -26.55 8.63
C GLY A 83 8.82 -27.31 9.65
N PRO A 84 9.42 -27.78 10.76
CA PRO A 84 8.76 -28.65 11.74
C PRO A 84 7.66 -27.96 12.57
N GLY A 85 7.47 -26.65 12.45
CA GLY A 85 6.43 -25.90 13.15
C GLY A 85 6.65 -24.38 13.09
N PRO A 86 5.68 -23.60 13.58
CA PRO A 86 5.76 -22.13 13.54
C PRO A 86 6.84 -21.62 14.51
N THR A 87 7.81 -20.92 13.95
CA THR A 87 8.86 -20.20 14.71
C THR A 87 8.42 -18.77 15.02
N THR A 88 9.19 -18.04 15.83
CA THR A 88 8.98 -16.58 16.01
C THR A 88 9.06 -15.84 14.68
N LEU A 89 9.98 -16.22 13.78
CA LEU A 89 10.09 -15.63 12.44
C LEU A 89 8.87 -15.94 11.56
N PHE A 90 8.28 -17.14 11.69
CA PHE A 90 7.01 -17.45 11.04
C PHE A 90 5.92 -16.48 11.51
N PHE A 91 5.71 -16.32 12.82
CA PHE A 91 4.69 -15.41 13.33
C PHE A 91 4.93 -13.95 12.92
N LEU A 92 6.19 -13.53 12.87
CA LEU A 92 6.54 -12.21 12.38
C LEU A 92 6.18 -12.04 10.89
N ALA A 93 6.51 -13.01 10.04
CA ALA A 93 6.13 -13.00 8.63
C ALA A 93 4.60 -12.98 8.44
N GLU A 94 3.86 -13.74 9.24
CA GLU A 94 2.38 -13.71 9.22
C GLU A 94 1.84 -12.35 9.65
N ALA A 95 2.41 -11.71 10.67
CA ALA A 95 2.01 -10.37 11.09
C ALA A 95 2.22 -9.31 9.99
N PHE A 96 3.28 -9.45 9.17
CA PHE A 96 3.46 -8.59 7.99
C PHE A 96 2.37 -8.81 6.92
N LEU A 97 1.98 -10.07 6.68
CA LEU A 97 0.86 -10.38 5.76
C LEU A 97 -0.48 -9.86 6.29
N GLU A 98 -0.74 -9.98 7.59
CA GLU A 98 -1.92 -9.41 8.24
C GLU A 98 -1.95 -7.88 8.11
N TYR A 99 -0.81 -7.21 8.30
CA TYR A 99 -0.66 -5.78 8.07
C TYR A 99 -0.98 -5.40 6.61
N GLU A 100 -0.44 -6.13 5.63
CA GLU A 100 -0.75 -5.90 4.21
C GLU A 100 -2.24 -6.10 3.91
N GLN A 101 -2.85 -7.15 4.46
CA GLN A 101 -4.27 -7.42 4.30
C GLN A 101 -5.13 -6.29 4.87
N GLY A 102 -4.80 -5.79 6.07
CA GLY A 102 -5.47 -4.63 6.65
C GLY A 102 -5.34 -3.37 5.79
N PHE A 103 -4.17 -3.17 5.17
CA PHE A 103 -3.95 -2.06 4.24
C PHE A 103 -4.79 -2.19 2.96
N ALA A 104 -4.86 -3.40 2.39
CA ALA A 104 -5.68 -3.69 1.23
C ALA A 104 -7.18 -3.50 1.52
N GLU A 105 -7.63 -3.92 2.71
CA GLU A 105 -8.99 -3.68 3.17
C GLU A 105 -9.30 -2.18 3.31
N TRP A 106 -8.38 -1.41 3.88
CA TRP A 106 -8.50 0.04 3.95
C TRP A 106 -8.62 0.65 2.54
N ARG A 107 -7.76 0.25 1.59
CA ARG A 107 -7.81 0.74 0.19
C ARG A 107 -9.16 0.42 -0.44
N PHE A 108 -9.66 -0.80 -0.26
CA PHE A 108 -10.95 -1.23 -0.79
C PHE A 108 -12.10 -0.40 -0.20
N LYS A 109 -12.17 -0.27 1.13
CA LYS A 109 -13.18 0.55 1.82
C LYS A 109 -13.12 2.00 1.38
N HIS A 110 -11.93 2.54 1.14
CA HIS A 110 -11.74 3.89 0.62
C HIS A 110 -12.28 4.04 -0.81
N VAL A 111 -12.00 3.10 -1.71
CA VAL A 111 -12.59 3.09 -3.07
C VAL A 111 -14.12 3.09 -2.99
N GLN A 112 -14.70 2.20 -2.19
CA GLN A 112 -16.15 2.08 -2.02
C GLN A 112 -16.77 3.37 -1.45
N LEU A 113 -16.10 4.01 -0.49
CA LEU A 113 -16.53 5.31 0.04
C LEU A 113 -16.54 6.37 -1.06
N VAL A 114 -15.47 6.48 -1.85
CA VAL A 114 -15.37 7.46 -2.95
C VAL A 114 -16.47 7.21 -3.99
N GLU A 115 -16.66 5.96 -4.43
CA GLU A 115 -17.73 5.60 -5.38
C GLU A 115 -19.12 5.95 -4.84
N ARG A 116 -19.36 5.72 -3.54
CA ARG A 116 -20.65 6.02 -2.92
C ARG A 116 -20.92 7.52 -2.79
N VAL A 117 -19.87 8.35 -2.69
CA VAL A 117 -20.01 9.81 -2.51
C VAL A 117 -20.03 10.55 -3.85
N ILE A 118 -19.15 10.21 -4.80
CA ILE A 118 -19.01 10.94 -6.08
C ILE A 118 -19.32 10.10 -7.32
N GLY A 119 -19.58 8.81 -7.19
CA GLY A 119 -19.77 7.89 -8.31
C GLY A 119 -18.45 7.40 -8.93
N PRO A 120 -18.47 6.27 -9.67
CA PRO A 120 -17.26 5.62 -10.21
C PRO A 120 -16.65 6.34 -11.43
N GLY A 121 -17.43 7.21 -12.08
CA GLY A 121 -17.00 7.96 -13.27
C GLY A 121 -16.44 9.35 -12.97
N THR A 122 -16.57 9.83 -11.73
CA THR A 122 -16.20 11.20 -11.37
C THR A 122 -14.71 11.29 -11.05
N GLY A 123 -14.02 12.19 -11.74
CA GLY A 123 -12.60 12.48 -11.47
C GLY A 123 -12.37 13.05 -10.07
N GLY A 124 -11.17 12.81 -9.53
CA GLY A 124 -10.72 13.38 -8.27
C GLY A 124 -10.45 14.89 -8.39
N THR A 125 -10.50 15.60 -7.26
CA THR A 125 -10.21 17.04 -7.19
C THR A 125 -8.75 17.38 -7.56
N GLY A 126 -7.81 16.44 -7.37
CA GLY A 126 -6.42 16.59 -7.83
C GLY A 126 -6.14 16.13 -9.26
N GLY A 127 -7.14 16.04 -10.13
CA GLY A 127 -6.95 15.68 -11.54
C GLY A 127 -6.75 14.17 -11.82
N THR A 128 -6.93 13.31 -10.81
CA THR A 128 -6.87 11.86 -11.00
C THR A 128 -8.18 11.30 -11.58
N LEU A 129 -8.14 10.07 -12.09
CA LEU A 129 -9.34 9.31 -12.52
C LEU A 129 -10.26 8.89 -11.33
N GLY A 130 -10.11 9.51 -10.16
CA GLY A 130 -10.94 9.27 -8.98
C GLY A 130 -10.87 7.81 -8.52
N ALA A 131 -12.04 7.19 -8.32
CA ALA A 131 -12.17 5.80 -7.90
C ALA A 131 -11.42 4.81 -8.81
N ARG A 132 -11.33 5.06 -10.13
CA ARG A 132 -10.63 4.16 -11.06
C ARG A 132 -9.12 4.11 -10.81
N TYR A 133 -8.52 5.22 -10.42
CA TYR A 133 -7.11 5.24 -10.03
C TYR A 133 -6.91 4.47 -8.72
N LEU A 134 -7.76 4.74 -7.72
CA LEU A 134 -7.68 4.09 -6.42
C LEU A 134 -7.87 2.56 -6.52
N ALA A 135 -8.77 2.08 -7.38
CA ALA A 135 -9.00 0.66 -7.60
C ALA A 135 -7.74 -0.09 -8.04
N LYS A 136 -6.86 0.54 -8.84
CA LYS A 136 -5.58 -0.07 -9.25
C LYS A 136 -4.60 -0.24 -8.10
N THR A 137 -4.76 0.50 -7.01
CA THR A 137 -3.86 0.41 -5.84
C THR A 137 -4.20 -0.77 -4.93
N VAL A 138 -5.43 -1.30 -5.01
CA VAL A 138 -5.92 -2.39 -4.14
C VAL A 138 -5.12 -3.68 -4.34
N SER A 139 -4.66 -3.96 -5.56
CA SER A 139 -3.91 -5.17 -5.88
C SER A 139 -2.41 -5.08 -5.62
N GLN A 140 -1.90 -3.94 -5.17
CA GLN A 140 -0.47 -3.77 -4.88
C GLN A 140 -0.07 -4.55 -3.64
N ARG A 141 1.09 -5.18 -3.69
CA ARG A 141 1.68 -5.97 -2.62
C ARG A 141 2.89 -5.26 -2.04
N PHE A 142 3.03 -5.31 -0.72
CA PHE A 142 4.20 -4.83 0.02
C PHE A 142 5.23 -5.94 0.24
N PHE A 143 4.77 -7.19 0.42
CA PHE A 143 5.63 -8.32 0.75
C PHE A 143 5.59 -9.43 -0.32
N PRO A 144 5.91 -9.17 -1.61
CA PRO A 144 5.83 -10.16 -2.69
C PRO A 144 6.59 -11.46 -2.40
N LYS A 145 7.74 -11.41 -1.69
CA LYS A 145 8.52 -12.62 -1.39
C LYS A 145 7.82 -13.61 -0.47
N LEU A 146 6.95 -13.13 0.42
CA LEU A 146 6.13 -14.01 1.26
C LEU A 146 5.04 -14.70 0.41
N TRP A 147 4.47 -14.01 -0.58
CA TRP A 147 3.49 -14.57 -1.50
C TRP A 147 4.11 -15.57 -2.48
N GLU A 148 5.28 -15.26 -3.04
CA GLU A 148 6.05 -16.16 -3.90
C GLU A 148 6.33 -17.49 -3.19
N ALA A 149 6.82 -17.44 -1.94
CA ALA A 149 7.09 -18.64 -1.15
C ALA A 149 5.85 -19.53 -0.97
N ARG A 150 4.66 -18.94 -0.76
CA ARG A 150 3.40 -19.69 -0.71
C ARG A 150 3.03 -20.29 -2.06
N GLY A 151 3.21 -19.55 -3.14
CA GLY A 151 2.99 -20.07 -4.50
C GLY A 151 3.83 -21.32 -4.76
N GLU A 152 5.11 -21.29 -4.41
CA GLU A 152 6.03 -22.43 -4.55
C GLU A 152 5.60 -23.65 -3.73
N MET A 153 4.97 -23.47 -2.57
CA MET A 153 4.50 -24.58 -1.73
C MET A 153 3.38 -25.41 -2.38
N PHE A 154 2.52 -24.76 -3.17
CA PHE A 154 1.33 -25.39 -3.75
C PHE A 154 1.45 -25.66 -5.26
N SER A 155 2.57 -25.29 -5.89
CA SER A 155 2.81 -25.50 -7.32
C SER A 155 3.43 -26.87 -7.64
N GLY A 156 3.21 -27.87 -6.78
CA GLY A 156 3.71 -29.24 -6.92
C GLY A 156 2.67 -30.20 -7.51
#